data_AF-H1PL23-F1
#
_entry.id   AF-H1PL23-F1
#
_cell.length_a   1.000
_cell.length_b   1.000
_cell.length_c   1.000
_cell.angle_alpha   90.00
_cell.angle_beta   90.00
_cell.angle_gamma   90.00
#
_symmetry.space_group_name_H-M   'P 1'
#
loop_
_entity.id
_entity.type
_entity.pdbx_description
1 polymer ?
#
loop_
_entity_poly.entity_id
_entity_poly.type
_entity_poly.pdbx_seq_one_letter_code
_entity_poly.pdbx_strand_id
1 'polypeptide(L)'
;MNVIRNLKHTFKYSLHDAKVNTIEVKGENLVLNFDYIFSYDGEGEHKHNAKLVFEDADIEDMNILVFNDTLYEQFSGKKIELDEYLINYEDSKFEIITETYNWGTATFQGWLWTGDKPAHCIMELFFRGDMLYILDEE
;
A
#
# COMPACT_ATOMS: atom_id res chain seq x y z
N MET A 1 -11.54 14.90 -5.44
CA MET A 1 -12.65 14.14 -4.82
C MET A 1 -12.13 13.18 -3.75
N ASN A 2 -12.79 13.11 -2.58
CA ASN A 2 -12.45 12.15 -1.51
C ASN A 2 -13.47 11.01 -1.48
N VAL A 3 -12.99 9.76 -1.45
CA VAL A 3 -13.83 8.55 -1.43
C VAL A 3 -13.43 7.67 -0.25
N ILE A 4 -14.36 7.44 0.68
CA ILE A 4 -14.17 6.49 1.78
C ILE A 4 -14.33 5.06 1.23
N ARG A 5 -13.36 4.18 1.52
CA ARG A 5 -13.45 2.76 1.18
C ARG A 5 -14.51 2.08 2.03
N ASN A 6 -15.52 1.53 1.38
CA ASN A 6 -16.50 0.68 2.05
C ASN A 6 -15.95 -0.74 2.20
N LEU A 7 -15.68 -1.18 3.44
CA LEU A 7 -15.14 -2.52 3.73
C LEU A 7 -16.18 -3.66 3.69
N LYS A 8 -17.48 -3.35 3.54
CA LYS A 8 -18.58 -4.33 3.56
C LYS A 8 -19.02 -4.80 2.17
N HIS A 9 -18.62 -4.09 1.12
CA HIS A 9 -19.08 -4.32 -0.25
C HIS A 9 -17.91 -4.29 -1.23
N THR A 10 -18.16 -4.79 -2.44
CA THR A 10 -17.24 -4.60 -3.56
C THR A 10 -16.97 -3.12 -3.76
N PHE A 11 -15.69 -2.79 -3.94
CA PHE A 11 -15.22 -1.42 -4.13
C PHE A 11 -14.56 -1.31 -5.50
N LYS A 12 -14.84 -0.23 -6.25
CA LYS A 12 -14.44 -0.14 -7.65
C LYS A 12 -12.96 0.22 -7.85
N TYR A 13 -12.32 0.85 -6.86
CA TYR A 13 -10.91 1.20 -6.94
C TYR A 13 -10.05 0.06 -6.40
N SER A 14 -8.94 -0.17 -7.08
CA SER A 14 -7.99 -1.26 -6.86
C SER A 14 -6.59 -0.68 -6.73
N LEU A 15 -5.82 -1.24 -5.81
CA LEU A 15 -4.39 -1.01 -5.69
C LEU A 15 -3.55 -2.09 -6.38
N HIS A 16 -4.18 -3.11 -6.98
CA HIS A 16 -3.46 -4.09 -7.80
C HIS A 16 -2.64 -3.39 -8.89
N ASP A 17 -1.35 -3.72 -8.98
CA ASP A 17 -0.32 -3.11 -9.82
C ASP A 17 -0.02 -1.62 -9.53
N ALA A 18 -0.65 -1.02 -8.51
CA ALA A 18 -0.31 0.31 -8.06
C ALA A 18 1.02 0.30 -7.31
N LYS A 19 1.82 1.34 -7.52
CA LYS A 19 3.16 1.47 -6.93
C LYS A 19 3.14 2.55 -5.87
N VAL A 20 3.31 2.14 -4.61
CA VAL A 20 3.60 3.08 -3.52
C VAL A 20 4.99 3.65 -3.77
N ASN A 21 5.05 4.95 -4.05
CA ASN A 21 6.30 5.68 -4.28
C ASN A 21 6.84 6.28 -2.99
N THR A 22 5.95 6.84 -2.17
CA THR A 22 6.32 7.44 -0.89
C THR A 22 5.27 7.16 0.17
N ILE A 23 5.73 7.08 1.41
CA ILE A 23 4.90 6.92 2.60
C ILE A 23 5.18 8.11 3.52
N GLU A 24 4.13 8.77 3.98
CA GLU A 24 4.23 9.94 4.84
C GLU A 24 3.38 9.75 6.10
N VAL A 25 3.97 10.04 7.26
CA VAL A 25 3.23 10.11 8.54
C VAL A 25 2.84 11.56 8.79
N LYS A 26 1.54 11.84 8.92
CA LYS A 26 0.98 13.19 9.14
C LYS A 26 0.11 13.19 10.39
N GLY A 27 0.72 13.47 11.54
CA GLY A 27 0.07 13.28 12.83
C GLY A 27 -0.20 11.81 13.04
N GLU A 28 -1.46 11.44 13.29
CA GLU A 28 -1.91 10.05 13.46
C GLU A 28 -2.29 9.38 12.13
N ASN A 29 -2.11 10.05 10.98
CA ASN A 29 -2.51 9.52 9.68
C ASN A 29 -1.30 8.98 8.90
N LEU A 30 -1.50 7.87 8.21
CA LEU A 30 -0.55 7.33 7.23
C LEU A 30 -1.02 7.67 5.81
N VAL A 31 -0.14 8.24 4.99
CA VAL A 31 -0.44 8.58 3.59
C VAL A 31 0.46 7.77 2.67
N LEU A 32 -0.15 7.05 1.72
CA LEU A 32 0.54 6.36 0.63
C LEU A 32 0.33 7.14 -0.66
N ASN A 33 1.42 7.53 -1.32
CA ASN A 33 1.38 8.21 -2.61
C ASN A 33 1.72 7.23 -3.74
N PHE A 34 0.98 7.35 -4.85
CA PHE A 34 1.11 6.47 -6.01
C PHE A 34 1.37 7.28 -7.28
N ASP A 35 1.92 6.64 -8.31
CA ASP A 35 1.92 7.20 -9.67
C ASP A 35 0.46 7.30 -10.19
N TYR A 36 -0.29 6.22 -10.00
CA TYR A 36 -1.72 6.10 -10.26
C TYR A 36 -2.26 4.86 -9.55
N ILE A 37 -3.58 4.82 -9.38
CA ILE A 37 -4.34 3.62 -8.99
C ILE A 37 -5.32 3.24 -10.10
N PHE A 38 -6.00 2.12 -9.94
CA PHE A 38 -6.92 1.61 -10.96
C PHE A 38 -8.36 1.62 -10.48
N SER A 39 -9.30 1.68 -11.43
CA SER A 39 -10.68 1.27 -11.19
C SER A 39 -11.20 0.44 -12.34
N TYR A 40 -12.15 -0.44 -12.05
CA TYR A 40 -12.77 -1.31 -13.04
C TYR A 40 -14.28 -1.11 -13.10
N ASP A 41 -14.81 -0.99 -14.31
CA ASP A 41 -16.24 -0.97 -14.57
C ASP A 41 -16.57 -1.68 -15.90
N GLY A 42 -17.81 -1.53 -16.39
CA GLY A 42 -18.26 -2.17 -17.63
C GLY A 42 -17.54 -1.69 -18.89
N GLU A 43 -16.79 -0.59 -18.83
CA GLU A 43 -16.03 -0.03 -19.94
C GLU A 43 -14.55 -0.45 -19.92
N GLY A 44 -14.08 -1.01 -18.80
CA GLY A 44 -12.74 -1.57 -18.66
C GLY A 44 -11.97 -1.01 -17.46
N GLU A 45 -10.66 -0.89 -17.65
CA GLU A 45 -9.72 -0.36 -16.66
C GLU A 45 -9.50 1.14 -16.87
N HIS A 46 -9.51 1.89 -15.77
CA HIS A 46 -9.24 3.33 -15.76
C HIS A 46 -8.13 3.64 -14.75
N LYS A 47 -7.26 4.60 -15.08
CA LYS A 47 -6.19 5.07 -14.20
C LYS A 47 -6.57 6.38 -13.53
N HIS A 48 -6.21 6.55 -12.27
CA HIS A 48 -6.49 7.74 -11.48
C HIS A 48 -5.25 8.20 -10.74
N ASN A 49 -4.92 9.49 -10.81
CA ASN A 49 -3.96 10.08 -9.88
C ASN A 49 -4.61 10.14 -8.50
N ALA A 50 -3.97 9.51 -7.53
CA ALA A 50 -4.54 9.37 -6.20
C ALA A 50 -3.47 9.20 -5.13
N LYS A 51 -3.84 9.58 -3.92
CA LYS A 51 -3.19 9.11 -2.69
C LYS A 51 -4.20 8.40 -1.81
N LEU A 52 -3.68 7.53 -0.97
CA LEU A 52 -4.46 6.82 0.03
C LEU A 52 -4.11 7.35 1.41
N VAL A 53 -5.10 7.60 2.25
CA VAL A 53 -4.93 7.99 3.64
C VAL A 53 -5.59 6.97 4.54
N PHE A 54 -4.85 6.50 5.53
CA PHE A 54 -5.39 5.78 6.68
C PHE A 54 -5.43 6.74 7.85
N GLU A 55 -6.63 7.00 8.38
CA GLU A 55 -6.81 7.83 9.57
C GLU A 55 -6.66 7.02 10.85
N ASP A 56 -6.08 7.64 11.89
CA ASP A 56 -5.81 7.01 13.19
C ASP A 56 -5.10 5.65 13.01
N ALA A 57 -3.97 5.72 12.29
CA ALA A 57 -3.11 4.59 11.97
C ALA A 57 -2.15 4.29 13.13
N ASP A 58 -2.06 3.03 13.52
CA ASP A 58 -1.19 2.57 14.58
C ASP A 58 0.21 2.31 14.02
N ILE A 59 1.00 3.38 13.91
CA ILE A 59 2.32 3.37 13.25
C ILE A 59 3.32 2.45 13.96
N GLU A 60 3.25 2.39 15.29
CA GLU A 60 4.14 1.58 16.12
C GLU A 60 3.88 0.07 15.96
N ASP A 61 2.67 -0.31 15.55
CA ASP A 61 2.25 -1.70 15.34
C ASP A 61 2.29 -2.13 13.86
N MET A 62 2.87 -1.31 12.96
CA MET A 62 3.06 -1.67 11.56
C MET A 62 4.12 -2.76 11.39
N ASN A 63 3.79 -3.84 10.68
CA ASN A 63 4.74 -4.90 10.37
C ASN A 63 5.13 -4.84 8.90
N ILE A 64 6.42 -4.64 8.61
CA ILE A 64 6.95 -4.69 7.25
C ILE A 64 7.92 -5.86 7.13
N LEU A 65 7.54 -6.87 6.36
CA LEU A 65 8.36 -8.04 6.07
C LEU A 65 9.01 -7.86 4.70
N VAL A 66 10.34 -7.72 4.68
CA VAL A 66 11.12 -7.64 3.44
C VAL A 66 11.91 -8.92 3.24
N PHE A 67 11.70 -9.55 2.10
CA PHE A 67 12.37 -10.79 1.74
C PHE A 67 13.65 -10.50 0.96
N ASN A 68 14.54 -11.49 0.87
CA ASN A 68 15.78 -11.38 0.09
C ASN A 68 15.57 -11.73 -1.39
N ASP A 69 14.43 -12.34 -1.74
CA ASP A 69 14.04 -12.71 -3.10
C ASP A 69 12.50 -12.81 -3.18
N THR A 70 11.99 -13.16 -4.34
CA THR A 70 10.61 -13.55 -4.62
C THR A 70 10.27 -14.92 -4.00
N LEU A 71 8.99 -15.13 -3.64
CA LEU A 71 8.52 -16.32 -2.91
C LEU A 71 8.28 -17.57 -3.79
N TYR A 72 9.20 -17.90 -4.70
CA TYR A 72 9.06 -19.10 -5.56
C TYR A 72 9.76 -20.35 -5.00
N GLU A 73 10.82 -20.18 -4.19
CA GLU A 73 11.70 -21.27 -3.71
C GLU A 73 12.02 -21.07 -2.20
N GLN A 74 13.23 -21.41 -1.75
CA GLN A 74 13.71 -21.08 -0.41
C GLN A 74 13.86 -19.56 -0.26
N PHE A 75 13.24 -19.02 0.79
CA PHE A 75 13.30 -17.59 1.09
C PHE A 75 13.88 -17.35 2.48
N SER A 76 14.42 -16.14 2.65
CA SER A 76 14.77 -15.55 3.93
C SER A 76 14.39 -14.07 3.88
N GLY A 77 14.35 -13.40 5.02
CA GLY A 77 13.96 -12.00 5.10
C GLY A 77 14.11 -11.43 6.49
N LYS A 78 13.65 -10.20 6.64
CA LYS A 78 13.64 -9.46 7.91
C LYS A 78 12.27 -8.82 8.13
N LYS A 79 11.84 -8.78 9.39
CA LYS A 79 10.83 -7.83 9.85
C LYS A 79 11.54 -6.51 10.13
N ILE A 80 11.00 -5.40 9.65
CA ILE A 80 11.45 -4.04 9.94
C ILE A 80 10.24 -3.18 10.33
N GLU A 81 10.54 -2.10 11.05
CA GLU A 81 9.57 -1.07 11.41
C GLU A 81 9.52 0.03 10.32
N LEU A 82 8.51 0.90 10.36
CA LEU A 82 8.30 1.93 9.34
C LEU A 82 9.52 2.87 9.18
N ASP A 83 10.13 3.31 10.28
CA ASP A 83 11.29 4.22 10.21
C ASP A 83 12.48 3.60 9.46
N GLU A 84 12.74 2.30 9.67
CA GLU A 84 13.77 1.58 8.92
C GLU A 84 13.38 1.44 7.45
N TYR A 85 12.09 1.24 7.15
CA TYR A 85 11.61 1.17 5.78
C TYR A 85 11.84 2.49 5.04
N LEU A 86 11.46 3.61 5.67
CA LEU A 86 11.60 4.95 5.10
C LEU A 86 13.05 5.34 4.80
N ILE A 87 14.01 4.85 5.60
CA ILE A 87 15.44 5.13 5.41
C ILE A 87 16.05 4.19 4.36
N ASN A 88 15.82 2.88 4.49
CA ASN A 88 16.52 1.89 3.67
C ASN A 88 15.91 1.71 2.27
N TYR A 89 14.68 2.17 2.07
CA TYR A 89 13.92 1.96 0.85
C TYR A 89 13.31 3.26 0.31
N GLU A 90 13.96 4.41 0.58
CA GLU A 90 13.50 5.74 0.16
C GLU A 90 13.28 5.86 -1.37
N ASP A 91 14.17 5.24 -2.15
CA ASP A 91 14.12 5.23 -3.62
C ASP A 91 13.39 4.00 -4.19
N SER A 92 12.75 3.20 -3.34
CA SER A 92 12.06 1.99 -3.77
C SER A 92 10.68 2.26 -4.35
N LYS A 93 10.16 1.30 -5.12
CA LYS A 93 8.74 1.24 -5.47
C LYS A 93 8.14 -0.04 -4.92
N PHE A 94 7.12 0.08 -4.09
CA PHE A 94 6.37 -1.08 -3.62
C PHE A 94 5.11 -1.28 -4.48
N GLU A 95 5.19 -2.23 -5.41
CA GLU A 95 4.08 -2.62 -6.28
C GLU A 95 3.18 -3.61 -5.56
N ILE A 96 1.91 -3.25 -5.39
CA ILE A 96 0.93 -4.05 -4.66
C ILE A 96 0.31 -5.07 -5.62
N ILE A 97 0.43 -6.35 -5.29
CA ILE A 97 -0.19 -7.46 -6.05
C ILE A 97 -1.44 -7.96 -5.33
N THR A 98 -1.41 -8.00 -4.01
CA THR A 98 -2.55 -8.42 -3.18
C THR A 98 -2.81 -7.37 -2.13
N GLU A 99 -4.06 -6.93 -2.05
CA GLU A 99 -4.58 -6.06 -0.99
C GLU A 99 -5.68 -6.80 -0.23
N THR A 100 -5.65 -6.74 1.10
CA THR A 100 -6.67 -7.34 1.96
C THR A 100 -7.01 -6.38 3.08
N TYR A 101 -8.31 -6.30 3.41
CA TYR A 101 -8.82 -5.36 4.41
C TYR A 101 -9.81 -6.06 5.32
N ASN A 102 -9.60 -5.98 6.63
CA ASN A 102 -10.50 -6.62 7.60
C ASN A 102 -10.31 -6.03 9.00
N TRP A 103 -11.39 -5.77 9.74
CA TRP A 103 -11.35 -5.38 11.17
C TRP A 103 -10.37 -4.25 11.54
N GLY A 104 -10.21 -3.25 10.66
CA GLY A 104 -9.26 -2.14 10.89
C GLY A 104 -7.82 -2.48 10.51
N THR A 105 -7.59 -3.63 9.86
CA THR A 105 -6.29 -4.01 9.32
C THR A 105 -6.30 -3.85 7.79
N ALA A 106 -5.18 -3.35 7.26
CA ALA A 106 -4.85 -3.45 5.84
C ALA A 106 -3.55 -4.25 5.68
N THR A 107 -3.53 -5.17 4.72
CA THR A 107 -2.33 -5.91 4.34
C THR A 107 -2.10 -5.75 2.84
N PHE A 108 -0.89 -5.33 2.49
CA PHE A 108 -0.39 -5.23 1.14
C PHE A 108 0.72 -6.24 0.93
N GLN A 109 0.64 -7.02 -0.14
CA GLN A 109 1.68 -7.97 -0.53
C GLN A 109 2.05 -7.71 -1.98
N GLY A 110 3.34 -7.79 -2.28
CA GLY A 110 3.78 -7.58 -3.64
C GLY A 110 5.28 -7.43 -3.76
N TRP A 111 5.69 -6.61 -4.71
CA TRP A 111 7.06 -6.55 -5.19
C TRP A 111 7.72 -5.24 -4.76
N LEU A 112 8.82 -5.35 -4.03
CA LEU A 112 9.63 -4.22 -3.61
C LEU A 112 10.80 -4.05 -4.58
N TRP A 113 10.69 -3.04 -5.43
CA TRP A 113 11.67 -2.71 -6.45
C TRP A 113 12.73 -1.76 -5.89
N THR A 114 13.98 -2.23 -5.84
CA THR A 114 15.16 -1.42 -5.47
C THR A 114 16.22 -1.41 -6.59
N GLY A 115 15.88 -1.97 -7.74
CA GLY A 115 16.73 -2.17 -8.91
C GLY A 115 16.01 -3.05 -9.94
N ASP A 116 16.77 -3.80 -10.74
CA ASP A 116 16.22 -4.61 -11.84
C ASP A 116 15.41 -5.84 -11.38
N LYS A 117 15.68 -6.34 -10.17
CA LYS A 117 15.01 -7.52 -9.60
C LYS A 117 14.27 -7.12 -8.32
N PRO A 118 12.97 -7.42 -8.20
CA PRO A 118 12.24 -7.13 -6.99
C PRO A 118 12.48 -8.22 -5.94
N ALA A 119 12.31 -7.86 -4.67
CA ALA A 119 12.06 -8.81 -3.61
C ALA A 119 10.56 -8.86 -3.30
N HIS A 120 10.09 -9.91 -2.61
CA HIS A 120 8.76 -9.87 -2.04
C HIS A 120 8.72 -8.93 -0.83
N CYS A 121 7.59 -8.27 -0.61
CA CYS A 121 7.33 -7.44 0.57
C CYS A 121 5.89 -7.62 1.04
N ILE A 122 5.71 -7.65 2.35
CA ILE A 122 4.40 -7.64 3.01
C ILE A 122 4.38 -6.46 3.98
N MET A 123 3.41 -5.57 3.82
CA MET A 123 3.15 -4.46 4.72
C MET A 123 1.79 -4.66 5.37
N GLU A 124 1.77 -4.72 6.69
CA GLU A 124 0.57 -4.81 7.50
C GLU A 124 0.47 -3.57 8.39
N LEU A 125 -0.71 -2.98 8.46
CA LEU A 125 -1.00 -1.87 9.34
C LEU A 125 -2.39 -2.02 9.98
N PHE A 126 -2.54 -1.42 11.15
CA PHE A 126 -3.81 -1.24 11.83
C PHE A 126 -4.23 0.23 11.78
N PHE A 127 -5.53 0.49 11.64
CA PHE A 127 -6.11 1.82 11.62
C PHE A 127 -7.52 1.78 12.21
N ARG A 128 -7.91 2.86 12.90
CA ARG A 128 -9.22 2.96 13.56
C ARG A 128 -10.18 3.91 12.86
N GLY A 129 -9.65 4.84 12.05
CA GLY A 129 -10.42 5.81 11.28
C GLY A 129 -10.80 5.31 9.88
N ASP A 130 -11.07 6.23 8.97
CA ASP A 130 -11.41 5.90 7.60
C ASP A 130 -10.18 5.60 6.73
N MET A 131 -10.38 4.75 5.73
CA MET A 131 -9.45 4.56 4.61
C MET A 131 -9.95 5.39 3.42
N LEU A 132 -9.25 6.47 3.10
CA LEU A 132 -9.66 7.52 2.16
C LEU A 132 -8.82 7.51 0.89
N TYR A 133 -9.49 7.36 -0.24
CA TYR A 133 -8.92 7.62 -1.56
C TYR A 133 -9.12 9.09 -1.89
N ILE A 134 -8.02 9.84 -1.99
CA ILE A 134 -8.05 11.24 -2.42
C ILE A 134 -7.63 11.25 -3.89
N LEU A 135 -8.63 11.43 -4.75
CA LEU A 135 -8.47 11.46 -6.21
C LEU A 135 -8.32 12.90 -6.65
N ASP A 136 -7.38 13.14 -7.58
CA ASP A 136 -7.30 14.41 -8.28
C ASP A 136 -8.57 14.61 -9.12
N GLU A 137 -9.05 15.84 -9.18
CA GLU A 137 -10.15 16.20 -10.07
C GLU A 137 -9.53 16.57 -11.42
N GLU A 138 -9.90 15.85 -12.48
CA GLU A 138 -9.64 16.27 -13.86
C GLU A 138 -10.51 17.48 -14.25
#